data_AF-A0A844DVE9-F1
#
_entry.id   AF-A0A844DVE9-F1
#
_cell.length_a   1.000
_cell.length_b   1.000
_cell.length_c   1.000
_cell.angle_alpha   90.00
_cell.angle_beta   90.00
_cell.angle_gamma   90.00
#
_symmetry.space_group_name_H-M   'P 1'
#
loop_
_entity.id
_entity.type
_entity.pdbx_description
1 polymer ?
#
loop_
_entity_poly.entity_id
_entity_poly.type
_entity_poly.pdbx_seq_one_letter_code
_entity_poly.pdbx_strand_id
1 'polypeptide(L)'
;MFKYPLSVTVDTNIFDAAKFDLSENSTIRLLENYVKDGKIQVVLSDIVIRESKKHISDQIKRVCGIIRQSRTDILKVSTENLIKYVGLNEILNVVRNKDALTAKGEQIFDNFVSAINAEILGAELIDVNSILEDYFRTIPPFENSEKKKNEFPDAFIAQQIKKRFGNDETVAIISKDKGFIKACGQAENHIFFDSLGSLYDAINKESAAYNETISVIKDIQLQISSSILKYIKENENIEVQGLSVDSSGLVSGYDYADYWLHSVSNISFVIHSVDEISENDSIVTLICKANISADCYYDDYDNSPWDPEEKEYVKEYVYIETIKIREEHTPHFGCRIKINRKTKSSNVFPFTIILGGDSRTNLYVVDKISDENEDEINAMDRESLGFQPLGSYASYLEDNLSDSEFSAEVVGRFEKMNDLYRKYEDCSTIYDLFLSDLDSKEIIKAVYENIFDISDIPHIDDIENLTSSEIESIKNWANIQYERTSEIAEISLLPNSLDFGKTVIMKGVNGSEAYFSIDSNQVNPSEGDEEIINVQFSTGYGMPKNGYIKLTVGYLKFDEDGGASEGISDEIEYVYDSVLKELDAFIDEQTYLTEKDTQISESINNAISNVHKQI
;
A
#
# COMPACT_ATOMS: atom_id res chain seq x y z
N MET A 1 18.97 28.84 -7.66
CA MET A 1 19.16 27.65 -8.50
C MET A 1 20.56 27.13 -8.22
N PHE A 2 20.72 25.86 -7.89
CA PHE A 2 22.03 25.27 -7.62
C PHE A 2 22.88 25.21 -8.88
N LYS A 3 24.20 25.26 -8.69
CA LYS A 3 25.16 24.92 -9.74
C LYS A 3 25.41 23.42 -9.67
N TYR A 4 25.22 22.72 -10.79
CA TYR A 4 25.43 21.28 -10.88
C TYR A 4 26.78 20.93 -11.55
N PRO A 5 27.45 19.86 -11.13
CA PRO A 5 27.11 19.02 -9.97
C PRO A 5 27.28 19.80 -8.66
N LEU A 6 26.35 19.59 -7.72
CA LEU A 6 26.41 20.13 -6.36
C LEU A 6 27.28 19.20 -5.52
N SER A 7 28.33 19.73 -4.90
CA SER A 7 29.17 18.97 -3.98
C SER A 7 28.41 18.68 -2.69
N VAL A 8 28.38 17.42 -2.27
CA VAL A 8 27.54 16.91 -1.17
C VAL A 8 28.39 16.08 -0.22
N THR A 9 28.37 16.42 1.07
CA THR A 9 28.98 15.62 2.14
C THR A 9 27.92 15.20 3.15
N VAL A 10 28.00 13.93 3.57
CA VAL A 10 27.02 13.30 4.45
C VAL A 10 27.72 12.88 5.73
N ASP A 11 27.16 13.27 6.86
CA ASP A 11 27.61 12.87 8.20
C ASP A 11 27.22 11.41 8.51
N THR A 12 28.02 10.71 9.32
CA THR A 12 27.76 9.35 9.81
C THR A 12 26.36 9.25 10.42
N ASN A 13 25.93 10.29 11.14
CA ASN A 13 24.64 10.34 11.81
C ASN A 13 23.42 10.18 10.87
N ILE A 14 23.57 10.56 9.60
CA ILE A 14 22.53 10.41 8.57
C ILE A 14 22.44 8.96 8.11
N PHE A 15 23.57 8.28 7.93
CA PHE A 15 23.60 6.86 7.60
C PHE A 15 23.03 6.01 8.76
N ASP A 16 23.38 6.37 10.00
CA ASP A 16 22.84 5.72 11.20
C ASP A 16 21.33 5.89 11.31
N ALA A 17 20.80 7.10 11.08
CA ALA A 17 19.36 7.37 11.11
C ALA A 17 18.58 6.53 10.08
N ALA A 18 19.18 6.28 8.92
CA ALA A 18 18.63 5.41 7.88
C ALA A 18 18.97 3.92 8.10
N LYS A 19 19.58 3.55 9.23
CA LYS A 19 20.00 2.18 9.58
C LYS A 19 20.85 1.50 8.50
N PHE A 20 21.61 2.28 7.73
CA PHE A 20 22.34 1.80 6.55
C PHE A 20 21.48 1.00 5.56
N ASP A 21 20.20 1.36 5.41
CA ASP A 21 19.34 0.75 4.41
C ASP A 21 19.83 1.14 3.00
N LEU A 22 20.41 0.17 2.29
CA LEU A 22 20.92 0.30 0.92
C LEU A 22 20.05 -0.47 -0.09
N SER A 23 18.80 -0.77 0.28
CA SER A 23 17.82 -1.41 -0.58
C SER A 23 17.48 -0.55 -1.80
N GLU A 24 16.93 -1.21 -2.83
CA GLU A 24 16.44 -0.53 -4.02
C GLU A 24 15.30 0.42 -3.61
N ASN A 25 15.44 1.69 -3.98
CA ASN A 25 14.60 2.83 -3.58
C ASN A 25 14.88 3.43 -2.20
N SER A 26 15.82 2.95 -1.37
CA SER A 26 16.11 3.61 -0.08
C SER A 26 16.59 5.06 -0.26
N THR A 27 16.38 5.91 0.76
CA THR A 27 16.78 7.33 0.68
C THR A 27 18.29 7.49 0.47
N ILE A 28 19.11 6.58 1.02
CA ILE A 28 20.57 6.57 0.77
C ILE A 28 20.86 6.16 -0.68
N ARG A 29 20.18 5.12 -1.18
CA ARG A 29 20.42 4.60 -2.53
C ARG A 29 20.11 5.62 -3.62
N LEU A 30 19.16 6.53 -3.38
CA LEU A 30 18.86 7.64 -4.29
C LEU A 30 20.06 8.56 -4.59
N LEU A 31 21.07 8.63 -3.71
CA LEU A 31 22.31 9.35 -4.02
C LEU A 31 22.97 8.82 -5.30
N GLU A 32 22.90 7.51 -5.56
CA GLU A 32 23.43 6.92 -6.79
C GLU A 32 22.75 7.48 -8.04
N ASN A 33 21.44 7.71 -8.00
CA ASN A 33 20.68 8.25 -9.13
C ASN A 33 21.10 9.70 -9.39
N TYR A 34 21.15 10.54 -8.36
CA TYR A 34 21.59 11.93 -8.50
C TYR A 34 23.04 12.09 -8.95
N VAL A 35 23.93 11.15 -8.58
CA VAL A 35 25.30 11.11 -9.09
C VAL A 35 25.32 10.72 -10.58
N LYS A 36 24.58 9.68 -10.97
CA LYS A 36 24.47 9.24 -12.38
C LYS A 36 23.90 10.34 -13.28
N ASP A 37 22.95 11.10 -12.77
CA ASP A 37 22.32 12.24 -13.48
C ASP A 37 23.21 13.51 -13.51
N GLY A 38 24.40 13.46 -12.88
CA GLY A 38 25.34 14.58 -12.83
C GLY A 38 24.86 15.75 -11.98
N LYS A 39 23.87 15.53 -11.11
CA LYS A 39 23.32 16.54 -10.19
C LYS A 39 24.13 16.63 -8.91
N ILE A 40 24.65 15.52 -8.41
CA ILE A 40 25.41 15.48 -7.16
C ILE A 40 26.83 14.95 -7.43
N GLN A 41 27.82 15.56 -6.79
CA GLN A 41 29.14 14.98 -6.59
C GLN A 41 29.32 14.70 -5.10
N VAL A 42 29.45 13.44 -4.72
CA VAL A 42 29.62 13.09 -3.31
C VAL A 42 31.07 13.25 -2.88
N VAL A 43 31.30 13.90 -1.74
CA VAL A 43 32.59 14.07 -1.08
C VAL A 43 32.46 13.58 0.36
N LEU A 44 33.26 12.59 0.75
CA LEU A 44 33.21 11.99 2.08
C LEU A 44 34.58 12.02 2.75
N SER A 45 34.60 12.23 4.06
CA SER A 45 35.80 11.99 4.86
C SER A 45 36.08 10.49 5.00
N ASP A 46 37.36 10.10 4.99
CA ASP A 46 37.76 8.73 5.33
C ASP A 46 37.35 8.33 6.76
N ILE A 47 37.14 9.29 7.65
CA ILE A 47 36.64 9.09 9.02
C ILE A 47 35.18 8.62 8.97
N VAL A 48 34.31 9.32 8.23
CA VAL A 48 32.89 8.94 8.05
C VAL A 48 32.77 7.51 7.51
N ILE A 49 33.61 7.14 6.54
CA ILE A 49 33.62 5.78 5.97
C ILE A 49 33.99 4.74 7.03
N ARG A 50 35.03 4.99 7.84
CA ARG A 50 35.47 4.07 8.90
C ARG A 50 34.45 3.94 10.02
N GLU A 51 33.81 5.04 10.42
CA GLU A 51 32.73 5.04 11.42
C GLU A 51 31.52 4.27 10.93
N SER A 52 31.09 4.51 9.69
CA SER A 52 30.00 3.78 9.05
C SER A 52 30.25 2.28 9.05
N LYS A 53 31.45 1.83 8.64
CA LYS A 53 31.83 0.41 8.69
C LYS A 53 31.78 -0.17 10.11
N LYS A 54 32.29 0.56 11.10
CA LYS A 54 32.21 0.16 12.50
C LYS A 54 30.76 0.02 12.97
N HIS A 55 29.89 0.97 12.64
CA HIS A 55 28.48 0.94 13.02
C HIS A 55 27.71 -0.19 12.34
N ILE A 56 27.94 -0.44 11.04
CA ILE A 56 27.41 -1.60 10.32
C ILE A 56 27.85 -2.90 10.97
N SER A 57 29.15 -3.03 11.25
CA SER A 57 29.71 -4.15 12.02
C SER A 57 28.92 -4.33 13.31
N ASP A 58 28.81 -3.30 14.14
CA ASP A 58 28.19 -3.39 15.45
C ASP A 58 26.69 -3.71 15.38
N GLN A 59 25.97 -3.19 14.37
CA GLN A 59 24.58 -3.57 14.07
C GLN A 59 24.46 -5.07 13.72
N ILE A 60 25.31 -5.58 12.83
CA ILE A 60 25.34 -7.01 12.47
C ILE A 60 25.64 -7.86 13.70
N LYS A 61 26.58 -7.43 14.55
CA LYS A 61 26.93 -8.13 15.79
C LYS A 61 25.74 -8.19 16.75
N ARG A 62 24.96 -7.10 16.87
CA ARG A 62 23.73 -7.05 17.68
C ARG A 62 22.66 -8.00 17.14
N VAL A 63 22.37 -7.94 15.83
CA VAL A 63 21.41 -8.84 15.17
C VAL A 63 21.81 -10.31 15.38
N CYS A 64 23.09 -10.65 15.19
CA CYS A 64 23.59 -12.00 15.47
C CYS A 64 23.46 -12.39 16.96
N GLY A 65 23.50 -11.44 17.88
CA GLY A 65 23.27 -11.65 19.31
C GLY A 65 21.81 -12.00 19.59
N ILE A 66 20.88 -11.23 19.03
CA ILE A 66 19.44 -11.45 19.14
C ILE A 66 19.09 -12.84 18.58
N ILE A 67 19.51 -13.15 17.36
CA ILE A 67 19.23 -14.45 16.72
C ILE A 67 19.80 -15.63 17.53
N ARG A 68 20.98 -15.47 18.16
CA ARG A 68 21.53 -16.49 19.07
C ARG A 68 20.63 -16.73 20.29
N GLN A 69 20.13 -15.66 20.87
CA GLN A 69 19.24 -15.72 22.02
C GLN A 69 17.92 -16.38 21.62
N SER A 70 17.27 -15.88 20.56
CA SER A 70 16.02 -16.44 20.02
C SER A 70 16.17 -17.93 19.69
N ARG A 71 17.27 -18.35 19.04
CA ARG A 71 17.53 -19.77 18.78
C ARG A 71 17.62 -20.58 20.07
N THR A 72 18.28 -20.05 21.09
CA THR A 72 18.42 -20.72 22.39
C THR A 72 17.06 -20.88 23.06
N ASP A 73 16.22 -19.85 23.01
CA ASP A 73 14.89 -19.87 23.63
C ASP A 73 13.92 -20.80 22.89
N ILE A 74 13.91 -20.78 21.55
CA ILE A 74 13.09 -21.70 20.76
C ILE A 74 13.47 -23.17 21.02
N LEU A 75 14.77 -23.48 21.13
CA LEU A 75 15.25 -24.84 21.40
C LEU A 75 14.94 -25.33 22.84
N LYS A 76 14.51 -24.45 23.76
CA LYS A 76 13.99 -24.88 25.07
C LYS A 76 12.59 -25.48 24.96
N VAL A 77 11.80 -25.06 23.98
CA VAL A 77 10.37 -25.41 23.85
C VAL A 77 10.05 -26.21 22.59
N SER A 78 10.97 -26.29 21.63
CA SER A 78 10.74 -26.91 20.31
C SER A 78 11.99 -27.62 19.78
N THR A 79 11.82 -28.36 18.67
CA THR A 79 12.91 -29.11 18.01
C THR A 79 13.36 -28.42 16.73
N GLU A 80 14.59 -28.70 16.26
CA GLU A 80 15.08 -28.17 14.98
C GLU A 80 14.19 -28.53 13.78
N ASN A 81 13.53 -29.70 13.81
CA ASN A 81 12.63 -30.10 12.73
C ASN A 81 11.38 -29.22 12.69
N LEU A 82 10.83 -28.84 13.85
CA LEU A 82 9.69 -27.93 13.92
C LEU A 82 10.08 -26.51 13.46
N ILE A 83 11.28 -26.04 13.80
CA ILE A 83 11.81 -24.74 13.31
C ILE A 83 11.86 -24.72 11.77
N LYS A 84 12.30 -25.82 11.16
CA LYS A 84 12.33 -25.95 9.69
C LYS A 84 10.92 -25.99 9.10
N TYR A 85 9.99 -26.68 9.76
CA TYR A 85 8.61 -26.81 9.32
C TYR A 85 7.90 -25.44 9.24
N VAL A 86 8.14 -24.55 10.22
CA VAL A 86 7.57 -23.18 10.23
C VAL A 86 8.35 -22.17 9.38
N GLY A 87 9.29 -22.63 8.54
CA GLY A 87 10.03 -21.76 7.62
C GLY A 87 11.19 -20.96 8.24
N LEU A 88 11.54 -21.20 9.51
CA LEU A 88 12.59 -20.45 10.23
C LEU A 88 13.97 -21.14 10.21
N ASN A 89 14.24 -21.96 9.18
CA ASN A 89 15.50 -22.69 9.01
C ASN A 89 16.74 -21.78 9.16
N GLU A 90 16.70 -20.57 8.61
CA GLU A 90 17.86 -19.67 8.60
C GLU A 90 18.35 -19.30 10.00
N ILE A 91 17.49 -19.25 11.02
CA ILE A 91 17.89 -19.02 12.42
C ILE A 91 18.89 -20.08 12.91
N LEU A 92 18.83 -21.31 12.37
CA LEU A 92 19.77 -22.40 12.68
C LEU A 92 21.16 -22.19 12.05
N ASN A 93 21.22 -21.44 10.93
CA ASN A 93 22.41 -21.27 10.10
C ASN A 93 23.15 -19.94 10.34
N VAL A 94 22.42 -18.86 10.64
CA VAL A 94 22.90 -17.46 10.70
C VAL A 94 24.08 -17.24 11.67
N VAL A 95 24.27 -18.13 12.64
CA VAL A 95 25.16 -17.89 13.78
C VAL A 95 26.63 -18.33 13.56
N ARG A 96 26.92 -19.08 12.49
CA ARG A 96 28.18 -19.85 12.39
C ARG A 96 29.43 -19.02 12.03
N ASN A 97 29.30 -17.82 11.45
CA ASN A 97 30.46 -16.99 11.11
C ASN A 97 30.16 -15.48 11.17
N LYS A 98 30.25 -14.91 12.38
CA LYS A 98 30.01 -13.48 12.67
C LYS A 98 30.93 -12.57 11.88
N ASP A 99 32.21 -12.91 11.78
CA ASP A 99 33.22 -12.08 11.12
C ASP A 99 33.01 -12.04 9.60
N ALA A 100 32.58 -13.16 8.99
CA ALA A 100 32.22 -13.17 7.57
C ALA A 100 30.99 -12.31 7.26
N LEU A 101 29.99 -12.29 8.14
CA LEU A 101 28.81 -11.41 7.99
C LEU A 101 29.19 -9.94 8.12
N THR A 102 30.04 -9.60 9.10
CA THR A 102 30.57 -8.25 9.26
C THR A 102 31.35 -7.81 8.02
N ALA A 103 32.27 -8.66 7.52
CA ALA A 103 33.04 -8.36 6.29
C ALA A 103 32.12 -8.19 5.07
N LYS A 104 31.05 -8.99 4.96
CA LYS A 104 30.04 -8.83 3.90
C LYS A 104 29.30 -7.49 4.00
N GLY A 105 28.91 -7.08 5.20
CA GLY A 105 28.28 -5.78 5.44
C GLY A 105 29.19 -4.60 5.05
N GLU A 106 30.46 -4.65 5.46
CA GLU A 106 31.46 -3.65 5.08
C GLU A 106 31.68 -3.62 3.56
N GLN A 107 31.75 -4.78 2.91
CA GLN A 107 31.88 -4.88 1.45
C GLN A 107 30.67 -4.29 0.71
N ILE A 108 29.44 -4.53 1.19
CA ILE A 108 28.23 -3.93 0.61
C ILE A 108 28.31 -2.41 0.69
N PHE A 109 28.78 -1.85 1.80
CA PHE A 109 28.98 -0.41 1.95
C PHE A 109 30.09 0.11 1.03
N ASP A 110 31.22 -0.60 0.89
CA ASP A 110 32.29 -0.23 -0.05
C ASP A 110 31.81 -0.19 -1.50
N ASN A 111 30.96 -1.15 -1.89
CA ASN A 111 30.34 -1.17 -3.21
C ASN A 111 29.44 0.05 -3.43
N PHE A 112 28.67 0.45 -2.40
CA PHE A 112 27.86 1.67 -2.45
C PHE A 112 28.71 2.93 -2.59
N VAL A 113 29.75 3.10 -1.77
CA VAL A 113 30.69 4.24 -1.85
C VAL A 113 31.35 4.32 -3.24
N SER A 114 31.67 3.17 -3.83
CA SER A 114 32.20 3.09 -5.19
C SER A 114 31.14 3.46 -6.24
N ALA A 115 29.88 3.03 -6.06
CA ALA A 115 28.78 3.29 -6.99
C ALA A 115 28.38 4.78 -7.05
N ILE A 116 28.49 5.51 -5.93
CA ILE A 116 28.28 6.97 -5.88
C ILE A 116 29.53 7.77 -6.31
N ASN A 117 30.61 7.10 -6.73
CA ASN A 117 31.87 7.71 -7.17
C ASN A 117 32.37 8.81 -6.20
N ALA A 118 32.35 8.52 -4.89
CA ALA A 118 32.67 9.52 -3.87
C ALA A 118 34.15 9.95 -3.93
N GLU A 119 34.39 11.26 -3.85
CA GLU A 119 35.71 11.81 -3.53
C GLU A 119 36.00 11.57 -2.04
N ILE A 120 37.10 10.88 -1.72
CA ILE A 120 37.46 10.56 -0.33
C ILE A 120 38.54 11.53 0.15
N LEU A 121 38.22 12.29 1.20
CA LEU A 121 39.14 13.22 1.86
C LEU A 121 40.01 12.47 2.87
N GLY A 122 41.32 12.54 2.71
CA GLY A 122 42.29 11.89 3.58
C GLY A 122 42.86 12.80 4.66
N ALA A 123 43.80 12.24 5.42
CA ALA A 123 44.43 12.92 6.56
C ALA A 123 45.34 14.10 6.15
N GLU A 124 45.69 14.24 4.88
CA GLU A 124 46.46 15.37 4.35
C GLU A 124 45.77 16.71 4.53
N LEU A 125 44.44 16.72 4.65
CA LEU A 125 43.66 17.93 4.93
C LEU A 125 43.54 18.22 6.44
N ILE A 126 44.13 17.40 7.31
CA ILE A 126 44.06 17.56 8.76
C ILE A 126 45.31 18.28 9.28
N ASP A 127 45.10 19.39 10.00
CA ASP A 127 46.09 20.03 10.86
C ASP A 127 45.74 19.78 12.33
N VAL A 128 46.44 18.82 12.92
CA VAL A 128 46.25 18.37 14.30
C VAL A 128 46.52 19.50 15.30
N ASN A 129 47.48 20.39 15.04
CA ASN A 129 47.80 21.47 15.98
C ASN A 129 46.64 22.46 16.08
N SER A 130 46.05 22.82 14.93
CA SER A 130 44.86 23.67 14.90
C SER A 130 43.68 23.05 15.65
N ILE A 131 43.46 21.73 15.52
CA ILE A 131 42.37 21.05 16.23
C ILE A 131 42.61 20.97 17.73
N LEU A 132 43.87 20.78 18.16
CA LEU A 132 44.23 20.82 19.57
C LEU A 132 44.00 22.22 20.16
N GLU A 133 44.29 23.28 19.41
CA GLU A 133 43.97 24.64 19.83
C GLU A 133 42.45 24.85 19.97
N ASP A 134 41.66 24.36 19.01
CA ASP A 134 40.20 24.40 19.05
C ASP A 134 39.65 23.66 20.28
N TYR A 135 40.20 22.49 20.62
CA TYR A 135 39.85 21.73 21.82
C TYR A 135 40.08 22.51 23.11
N PHE A 136 41.28 23.07 23.31
CA PHE A 136 41.59 23.83 24.54
C PHE A 136 40.85 25.17 24.64
N ARG A 137 40.40 25.72 23.50
CA ARG A 137 39.60 26.95 23.43
C ARG A 137 38.10 26.69 23.45
N THR A 138 37.67 25.43 23.51
CA THR A 138 36.26 25.03 23.47
C THR A 138 35.55 25.60 22.23
N ILE A 139 36.22 25.55 21.07
CA ILE A 139 35.64 25.92 19.79
C ILE A 139 34.84 24.73 19.25
N PRO A 140 33.64 24.94 18.67
CA PRO A 140 32.84 23.84 18.12
C PRO A 140 33.67 22.94 17.18
N PRO A 141 33.54 21.61 17.32
CA PRO A 141 32.44 20.88 17.96
C PRO A 141 32.62 20.64 19.47
N PHE A 142 33.73 21.10 20.07
CA PHE A 142 34.01 20.89 21.49
C PHE A 142 33.13 21.78 22.39
N GLU A 143 32.61 21.22 23.48
CA GLU A 143 31.84 21.95 24.50
C GLU A 143 32.28 21.58 25.93
N ASN A 144 31.92 22.39 26.93
CA ASN A 144 32.33 22.20 28.33
C ASN A 144 31.66 21.01 29.06
N SER A 145 30.95 20.12 28.35
CA SER A 145 30.37 18.90 28.92
C SER A 145 31.29 17.69 28.72
N GLU A 146 31.28 16.71 29.64
CA GLU A 146 32.16 15.54 29.56
C GLU A 146 31.98 14.72 28.26
N LYS A 147 30.75 14.62 27.75
CA LYS A 147 30.47 13.90 26.48
C LYS A 147 31.02 14.65 25.26
N LYS A 148 30.91 15.98 25.23
CA LYS A 148 31.35 16.83 24.11
C LYS A 148 32.85 17.14 24.10
N LYS A 149 33.63 16.60 25.06
CA LYS A 149 35.11 16.61 25.04
C LYS A 149 35.73 15.58 24.09
N ASN A 150 34.94 14.61 23.62
CA ASN A 150 35.41 13.51 22.76
C ASN A 150 35.12 13.74 21.26
N GLU A 151 34.68 14.94 20.85
CA GLU A 151 34.25 15.27 19.48
C GLU A 151 35.41 15.54 18.49
N PHE A 152 36.52 14.82 18.66
CA PHE A 152 37.64 14.90 17.74
C PHE A 152 37.30 14.44 16.31
N PRO A 153 36.53 13.34 16.09
CA PRO A 153 36.10 12.94 14.75
C PRO A 153 35.40 14.07 13.99
N ASP A 154 34.40 14.71 14.62
CA ASP A 154 33.69 15.86 14.07
C ASP A 154 34.63 17.02 13.73
N ALA A 155 35.60 17.30 14.60
CA ALA A 155 36.57 18.38 14.38
C ALA A 155 37.46 18.10 13.16
N PHE A 156 37.91 16.84 13.01
CA PHE A 156 38.68 16.41 11.85
C PHE A 156 37.87 16.53 10.56
N ILE A 157 36.65 15.99 10.53
CA ILE A 157 35.76 16.02 9.35
C ILE A 157 35.46 17.47 8.96
N ALA A 158 35.09 18.32 9.93
CA ALA A 158 34.80 19.73 9.68
C ALA A 158 36.01 20.47 9.10
N GLN A 159 37.23 20.18 9.57
CA GLN A 159 38.45 20.78 9.03
C GLN A 159 38.76 20.29 7.60
N GLN A 160 38.54 19.01 7.31
CA GLN A 160 38.69 18.46 5.95
C GLN A 160 37.75 19.15 4.97
N ILE A 161 36.47 19.32 5.33
CA ILE A 161 35.47 20.03 4.52
C ILE A 161 35.92 21.48 4.28
N LYS A 162 36.26 22.22 5.34
CA LYS A 162 36.70 23.62 5.23
C LYS A 162 37.92 23.79 4.32
N LYS A 163 38.92 22.91 4.43
CA LYS A 163 40.12 22.98 3.57
C LYS A 163 39.84 22.60 2.12
N ARG A 164 38.94 21.65 1.86
CA ARG A 164 38.62 21.18 0.51
C ARG A 164 37.83 22.20 -0.30
N PHE A 165 36.84 22.85 0.31
CA PHE A 165 35.93 23.75 -0.42
C PHE A 165 36.36 25.23 -0.34
N GLY A 166 37.12 25.59 0.70
CA GLY A 166 37.54 26.98 0.92
C GLY A 166 36.33 27.91 0.95
N ASN A 167 36.41 29.04 0.23
CA ASN A 167 35.34 30.03 0.14
C ASN A 167 34.66 30.09 -1.24
N ASP A 168 35.09 29.25 -2.20
CA ASP A 168 34.72 29.41 -3.61
C ASP A 168 33.69 28.37 -4.08
N GLU A 169 33.88 27.10 -3.72
CA GLU A 169 33.03 26.00 -4.18
C GLU A 169 31.88 25.75 -3.20
N THR A 170 30.64 25.71 -3.71
CA THR A 170 29.45 25.45 -2.88
C THR A 170 29.39 23.98 -2.48
N VAL A 171 29.18 23.73 -1.18
CA VAL A 171 28.98 22.39 -0.63
C VAL A 171 27.69 22.32 0.18
N ALA A 172 26.91 21.27 -0.05
CA ALA A 172 25.81 20.86 0.80
C ALA A 172 26.30 19.88 1.87
N ILE A 173 26.09 20.22 3.13
CA ILE A 173 26.49 19.45 4.31
C ILE A 173 25.23 18.91 4.97
N ILE A 174 25.10 17.58 5.03
CA ILE A 174 23.91 16.91 5.56
C ILE A 174 24.25 16.31 6.92
N SER A 175 23.67 16.87 7.97
CA SER A 175 23.84 16.42 9.36
C SER A 175 22.69 16.91 10.23
N LYS A 176 22.37 16.16 11.29
CA LYS A 176 21.50 16.65 12.38
C LYS A 176 22.28 17.12 13.60
N ASP A 177 23.59 16.90 13.67
CA ASP A 177 24.41 17.31 14.81
C ASP A 177 24.71 18.81 14.74
N LYS A 178 24.10 19.55 15.69
CA LYS A 178 24.26 21.01 15.80
C LYS A 178 25.69 21.43 16.13
N GLY A 179 26.45 20.60 16.84
CA GLY A 179 27.87 20.81 17.14
C GLY A 179 28.73 20.67 15.89
N PHE A 180 28.52 19.61 15.12
CA PHE A 180 29.20 19.39 13.83
C PHE A 180 28.89 20.50 12.82
N ILE A 181 27.62 20.89 12.67
CA ILE A 181 27.21 22.01 11.80
C ILE A 181 27.94 23.30 12.18
N LYS A 182 28.04 23.61 13.48
CA LYS A 182 28.79 24.78 13.96
C LYS A 182 30.29 24.66 13.65
N ALA A 183 30.87 23.47 13.78
CA ALA A 183 32.29 23.21 13.51
C ALA A 183 32.68 23.43 12.04
N CYS A 184 31.77 23.07 11.13
CA CYS A 184 31.92 23.32 9.69
C CYS A 184 31.94 24.81 9.36
N GLY A 185 31.38 25.66 10.23
CA GLY A 185 31.34 27.11 10.07
C GLY A 185 30.29 27.58 9.07
N GLN A 186 29.78 28.79 9.27
CA GLN A 186 28.82 29.44 8.36
C GLN A 186 29.57 30.28 7.33
N ALA A 187 30.08 29.63 6.28
CA ALA A 187 30.58 30.31 5.09
C ALA A 187 29.45 30.46 4.06
N GLU A 188 29.49 31.48 3.20
CA GLU A 188 28.43 31.72 2.20
C GLU A 188 28.26 30.55 1.21
N ASN A 189 29.33 29.77 0.99
CA ASN A 189 29.34 28.59 0.14
C ASN A 189 28.90 27.30 0.86
N HIS A 190 28.58 27.33 2.15
CA HIS A 190 28.08 26.16 2.90
C HIS A 190 26.55 26.18 2.99
N ILE A 191 25.92 25.09 2.55
CA ILE A 191 24.47 24.89 2.61
C ILE A 191 24.20 23.71 3.53
N PHE A 192 23.30 23.85 4.50
CA PHE A 192 23.04 22.83 5.49
C PHE A 192 21.65 22.21 5.29
N PHE A 193 21.59 20.88 5.35
CA PHE A 193 20.35 20.11 5.37
C PHE A 193 20.35 19.14 6.55
N ASP A 194 19.19 18.90 7.14
CA ASP A 194 19.02 17.96 8.27
C ASP A 194 18.77 16.51 7.82
N SER A 195 18.52 16.30 6.53
CA SER A 195 18.27 14.99 5.94
C SER A 195 18.57 14.99 4.44
N LEU A 196 18.75 13.79 3.88
CA LEU A 196 18.85 13.60 2.42
C LEU A 196 17.53 13.99 1.72
N GLY A 197 16.38 13.73 2.33
CA GLY A 197 15.07 14.15 1.78
C GLY A 197 14.99 15.66 1.59
N SER A 198 15.45 16.44 2.58
CA SER A 198 15.52 17.91 2.50
C SER A 198 16.42 18.41 1.36
N LEU A 199 17.54 17.72 1.10
CA LEU A 199 18.41 18.01 -0.05
C LEU A 199 17.70 17.70 -1.37
N TYR A 200 17.11 16.50 -1.50
CA TYR A 200 16.44 16.08 -2.72
C TYR A 200 15.25 16.99 -3.05
N ASP A 201 14.46 17.36 -2.05
CA ASP A 201 13.36 18.29 -2.20
C ASP A 201 13.84 19.65 -2.73
N ALA A 202 14.95 20.16 -2.21
CA ALA A 202 15.54 21.41 -2.67
C ALA A 202 16.01 21.33 -4.13
N ILE A 203 16.61 20.21 -4.54
CA ILE A 203 17.02 19.97 -5.94
C ILE A 203 15.78 19.86 -6.85
N ASN A 204 14.78 19.09 -6.43
CA ASN A 204 13.59 18.80 -7.23
C ASN A 204 12.65 20.00 -7.39
N LYS A 205 12.67 20.98 -6.48
CA LYS A 205 11.94 22.26 -6.63
C LYS A 205 12.31 23.03 -7.89
N GLU A 206 13.46 22.75 -8.49
CA GLU A 206 13.88 23.35 -9.76
C GLU A 206 13.26 22.67 -11.00
N SER A 207 12.64 21.50 -10.81
CA SER A 207 11.95 20.77 -11.88
C SER A 207 10.59 21.38 -12.20
N ALA A 208 10.27 21.49 -13.49
CA ALA A 208 8.95 21.93 -13.94
C ALA A 208 7.82 20.99 -13.47
N ALA A 209 8.11 19.70 -13.26
CA ALA A 209 7.15 18.69 -12.80
C ALA A 209 6.97 18.64 -11.27
N TYR A 210 7.66 19.50 -10.51
CA TYR A 210 7.50 19.54 -9.05
C TYR A 210 6.06 19.93 -8.66
N ASN A 211 5.55 21.04 -9.22
CA ASN A 211 4.19 21.50 -8.92
C ASN A 211 3.12 20.52 -9.42
N GLU A 212 3.38 19.85 -10.55
CA GLU A 212 2.54 18.75 -11.05
C GLU A 212 2.48 17.61 -10.03
N THR A 213 3.63 17.17 -9.49
CA THR A 213 3.69 16.13 -8.45
C THR A 213 2.83 16.51 -7.24
N ILE A 214 2.99 17.74 -6.73
CA ILE A 214 2.20 18.23 -5.60
C ILE A 214 0.70 18.28 -5.93
N SER A 215 0.34 18.69 -7.15
CA SER A 215 -1.07 18.71 -7.59
C SER A 215 -1.66 17.31 -7.68
N VAL A 216 -0.93 16.35 -8.26
CA VAL A 216 -1.39 14.97 -8.37
C VAL A 216 -1.61 14.38 -6.98
N ILE A 217 -0.69 14.57 -6.03
CA ILE A 217 -0.85 14.09 -4.64
C ILE A 217 -2.14 14.62 -4.01
N LYS A 218 -2.47 15.90 -4.23
CA LYS A 218 -3.70 16.50 -3.73
C LYS A 218 -4.93 15.88 -4.39
N ASP A 219 -4.89 15.66 -5.71
CA ASP A 219 -5.98 15.04 -6.46
C ASP A 219 -6.28 13.61 -5.98
N ILE A 220 -5.24 12.84 -5.61
CA ILE A 220 -5.35 11.43 -5.20
C ILE A 220 -5.16 11.21 -3.69
N GLN A 221 -5.33 12.26 -2.88
CA GLN A 221 -5.04 12.22 -1.45
C GLN A 221 -5.81 11.09 -0.73
N LEU A 222 -7.10 10.94 -1.04
CA LEU A 222 -7.93 9.88 -0.46
C LEU A 222 -7.43 8.48 -0.84
N GLN A 223 -7.05 8.27 -2.11
CA GLN A 223 -6.51 6.99 -2.58
C GLN A 223 -5.17 6.64 -1.89
N ILE A 224 -4.32 7.65 -1.65
CA ILE A 224 -3.07 7.47 -0.89
C ILE A 224 -3.39 7.06 0.55
N SER A 225 -4.31 7.76 1.22
CA SER A 225 -4.72 7.41 2.59
C SER A 225 -5.27 5.98 2.67
N SER A 226 -6.14 5.58 1.73
CA SER A 226 -6.67 4.20 1.67
C SER A 226 -5.59 3.17 1.40
N SER A 227 -4.60 3.48 0.55
CA SER A 227 -3.47 2.58 0.27
C SER A 227 -2.58 2.39 1.50
N ILE A 228 -2.36 3.46 2.28
CA ILE A 228 -1.62 3.39 3.55
C ILE A 228 -2.41 2.59 4.58
N LEU A 229 -3.72 2.81 4.70
CA LEU A 229 -4.60 2.04 5.60
C LEU A 229 -4.52 0.55 5.30
N LYS A 230 -4.68 0.21 4.01
CA LYS A 230 -4.61 -1.16 3.53
C LYS A 230 -3.26 -1.79 3.85
N TYR A 231 -2.16 -1.08 3.58
CA TYR A 231 -0.83 -1.56 3.93
C TYR A 231 -0.68 -1.88 5.42
N ILE A 232 -1.21 -1.00 6.29
CA ILE A 232 -1.16 -1.19 7.76
C ILE A 232 -1.95 -2.44 8.18
N LYS A 233 -3.17 -2.60 7.68
CA LYS A 233 -4.04 -3.73 8.04
C LYS A 233 -3.53 -5.07 7.50
N GLU A 234 -2.96 -5.11 6.30
CA GLU A 234 -2.57 -6.36 5.64
C GLU A 234 -1.20 -6.90 6.04
N ASN A 235 -0.29 -6.06 6.55
CA ASN A 235 1.11 -6.45 6.78
C ASN A 235 1.52 -6.53 8.26
N GLU A 236 0.60 -6.23 9.20
CA GLU A 236 0.86 -6.20 10.65
C GLU A 236 2.17 -5.46 11.01
N ASN A 237 2.50 -4.40 10.26
CA ASN A 237 3.76 -3.68 10.33
C ASN A 237 3.79 -2.66 11.48
N ILE A 238 3.11 -2.98 12.58
CA ILE A 238 3.03 -2.19 13.80
C ILE A 238 3.79 -2.94 14.88
N GLU A 239 4.66 -2.25 15.60
CA GLU A 239 5.34 -2.74 16.80
C GLU A 239 4.83 -1.96 18.02
N VAL A 240 4.23 -2.64 19.00
CA VAL A 240 3.76 -1.99 20.24
C VAL A 240 4.80 -2.14 21.34
N GLN A 241 5.32 -1.02 21.84
CA GLN A 241 6.30 -0.97 22.91
C GLN A 241 5.62 -0.59 24.22
N GLY A 242 5.24 -1.60 25.00
CA GLY A 242 4.60 -1.42 26.31
C GLY A 242 5.50 -0.79 27.36
N LEU A 243 6.81 -1.09 27.31
CA LEU A 243 7.83 -0.54 28.19
C LEU A 243 8.40 0.77 27.65
N SER A 244 8.55 1.74 28.54
CA SER A 244 9.21 3.02 28.30
C SER A 244 10.33 3.21 29.31
N VAL A 245 11.43 3.82 28.87
CA VAL A 245 12.56 4.17 29.74
C VAL A 245 12.74 5.68 29.71
N ASP A 246 12.62 6.32 30.87
CA ASP A 246 12.83 7.75 30.97
C ASP A 246 14.32 8.13 30.90
N SER A 247 14.60 9.43 30.84
CA SER A 247 15.98 9.95 30.78
C SER A 247 16.85 9.60 32.00
N SER A 248 16.26 9.12 33.09
CA SER A 248 16.94 8.67 34.30
C SER A 248 17.19 7.16 34.33
N GLY A 249 16.66 6.42 33.35
CA GLY A 249 16.75 4.96 33.26
C GLY A 249 15.63 4.24 34.02
N LEU A 250 14.60 4.96 34.49
CA LEU A 250 13.44 4.35 35.13
C LEU A 250 12.56 3.70 34.06
N VAL A 251 12.27 2.41 34.24
CA VAL A 251 11.38 1.65 33.36
C VAL A 251 9.94 1.78 33.87
N SER A 252 9.01 2.13 32.98
CA SER A 252 7.58 2.21 33.25
C SER A 252 6.77 1.55 32.14
N GLY A 253 5.59 1.04 32.46
CA GLY A 253 4.70 0.34 31.52
C GLY A 253 4.69 -1.18 31.73
N TYR A 254 4.27 -1.91 30.70
CA TYR A 254 4.04 -3.35 30.78
C TYR A 254 4.87 -4.08 29.72
N ASP A 255 5.41 -5.23 30.06
CA ASP A 255 6.10 -6.11 29.11
C ASP A 255 5.04 -6.97 28.41
N TYR A 256 4.60 -6.53 27.23
CA TYR A 256 3.54 -7.21 26.50
C TYR A 256 4.05 -8.54 25.94
N ALA A 257 3.33 -9.61 26.25
CA ALA A 257 3.53 -10.94 25.67
C ALA A 257 2.98 -11.02 24.24
N ASP A 258 1.89 -10.30 23.96
CA ASP A 258 1.23 -10.27 22.66
C ASP A 258 0.44 -8.97 22.48
N TYR A 259 0.13 -8.63 21.23
CA TYR A 259 -0.77 -7.52 20.90
C TYR A 259 -1.53 -7.78 19.60
N TRP A 260 -2.75 -7.26 19.55
CA TRP A 260 -3.64 -7.35 18.40
C TRP A 260 -4.12 -5.96 18.01
N LEU A 261 -4.05 -5.66 16.72
CA LEU A 261 -4.56 -4.40 16.20
C LEU A 261 -6.09 -4.36 16.37
N HIS A 262 -6.60 -3.40 17.13
CA HIS A 262 -8.03 -3.24 17.34
C HIS A 262 -8.65 -2.38 16.23
N SER A 263 -8.08 -1.21 15.96
CA SER A 263 -8.57 -0.32 14.89
C SER A 263 -7.48 0.63 14.39
N VAL A 264 -7.64 1.09 13.14
CA VAL A 264 -6.83 2.15 12.51
C VAL A 264 -7.77 3.08 11.76
N SER A 265 -7.75 4.36 12.09
CA SER A 265 -8.61 5.37 11.48
C SER A 265 -7.90 6.71 11.31
N ASN A 266 -8.58 7.68 10.70
CA ASN A 266 -8.14 9.08 10.58
C ASN A 266 -6.73 9.27 9.98
N ILE A 267 -6.41 8.50 8.93
CA ILE A 267 -5.13 8.64 8.24
C ILE A 267 -5.10 9.95 7.45
N SER A 268 -4.20 10.83 7.87
CA SER A 268 -3.86 12.07 7.21
C SER A 268 -2.37 12.14 6.98
N PHE A 269 -1.94 12.99 6.04
CA PHE A 269 -0.51 13.15 5.77
C PHE A 269 -0.20 14.54 5.26
N VAL A 270 1.07 14.91 5.40
CA VAL A 270 1.69 16.06 4.74
C VAL A 270 2.87 15.61 3.90
N ILE A 271 3.12 16.31 2.80
CA ILE A 271 4.28 16.05 1.94
C ILE A 271 5.51 16.57 2.68
N HIS A 272 6.47 15.67 2.94
CA HIS A 272 7.73 16.03 3.58
C HIS A 272 8.79 16.42 2.55
N SER A 273 8.96 15.59 1.51
CA SER A 273 9.93 15.84 0.43
C SER A 273 9.51 15.15 -0.85
N VAL A 274 9.75 15.80 -2.00
CA VAL A 274 9.82 15.10 -3.29
C VAL A 274 11.26 14.62 -3.47
N ASP A 275 11.46 13.31 -3.40
CA ASP A 275 12.80 12.69 -3.34
C ASP A 275 13.38 12.43 -4.73
N GLU A 276 12.55 12.17 -5.74
CA GLU A 276 13.00 11.92 -7.11
C GLU A 276 11.88 12.28 -8.10
N ILE A 277 12.25 12.85 -9.25
CA ILE A 277 11.34 13.12 -10.37
C ILE A 277 11.95 12.55 -11.64
N SER A 278 11.31 11.53 -12.19
CA SER A 278 11.59 10.98 -13.53
C SER A 278 10.58 11.52 -14.56
N GLU A 279 10.51 10.96 -15.76
CA GLU A 279 9.59 11.43 -16.83
C GLU A 279 8.10 11.33 -16.44
N ASN A 280 7.68 10.21 -15.86
CA ASN A 280 6.29 9.98 -15.44
C ASN A 280 6.13 9.71 -13.95
N ASP A 281 7.19 9.23 -13.28
CA ASP A 281 7.11 8.83 -11.88
C ASP A 281 7.79 9.85 -10.95
N SER A 282 7.26 10.01 -9.75
CA SER A 282 7.89 10.71 -8.63
C SER A 282 8.00 9.79 -7.42
N ILE A 283 9.10 9.87 -6.68
CA ILE A 283 9.20 9.28 -5.34
C ILE A 283 9.05 10.40 -4.32
N VAL A 284 8.21 10.18 -3.31
CA VAL A 284 7.81 11.21 -2.35
C VAL A 284 7.81 10.62 -0.94
N THR A 285 8.38 11.35 0.01
CA THR A 285 8.24 11.04 1.44
C THR A 285 7.08 11.86 2.02
N LEU A 286 6.18 11.16 2.71
CA LEU A 286 5.05 11.70 3.46
C LEU A 286 5.33 11.57 4.96
N ILE A 287 4.86 12.54 5.74
CA ILE A 287 4.69 12.39 7.19
C ILE A 287 3.20 12.14 7.43
N CYS A 288 2.88 10.93 7.88
CA CYS A 288 1.54 10.48 8.15
C CYS A 288 1.21 10.63 9.64
N LYS A 289 -0.08 10.82 9.92
CA LYS A 289 -0.70 10.77 11.23
C LYS A 289 -1.92 9.87 11.14
N ALA A 290 -2.08 8.97 12.10
CA ALA A 290 -3.22 8.06 12.19
C ALA A 290 -3.69 7.96 13.64
N ASN A 291 -4.92 7.50 13.85
CA ASN A 291 -5.37 7.01 15.14
C ASN A 291 -5.27 5.48 15.10
N ILE A 292 -4.58 4.89 16.09
CA ILE A 292 -4.39 3.44 16.17
C ILE A 292 -4.73 2.95 17.55
N SER A 293 -5.57 1.92 17.64
CA SER A 293 -5.89 1.22 18.88
C SER A 293 -5.33 -0.19 18.83
N ALA A 294 -4.66 -0.63 19.90
CA ALA A 294 -4.10 -1.96 20.02
C ALA A 294 -4.49 -2.59 21.37
N ASP A 295 -4.97 -3.83 21.31
CA ASP A 295 -5.25 -4.67 22.46
C ASP A 295 -3.98 -5.46 22.82
N CYS A 296 -3.35 -5.11 23.93
CA CYS A 296 -2.07 -5.63 24.39
C CYS A 296 -2.25 -6.52 25.62
N TYR A 297 -1.47 -7.59 25.70
CA TYR A 297 -1.63 -8.62 26.73
C TYR A 297 -0.32 -8.78 27.50
N TYR A 298 -0.37 -8.73 28.83
CA TYR A 298 0.80 -8.99 29.68
C TYR A 298 0.44 -9.91 30.84
N ASP A 299 1.45 -10.64 31.31
CA ASP A 299 1.33 -11.52 32.46
C ASP A 299 1.55 -10.75 33.77
N ASP A 300 0.55 -10.73 34.65
CA ASP A 300 0.59 -10.08 35.95
C ASP A 300 1.21 -11.00 37.02
N TYR A 301 2.53 -11.15 36.93
CA TYR A 301 3.31 -11.93 37.89
C TYR A 301 3.28 -11.40 39.33
N ASP A 302 2.93 -10.12 39.53
CA ASP A 302 2.93 -9.49 40.85
C ASP A 302 1.66 -9.81 41.64
N ASN A 303 0.51 -9.93 40.95
CA ASN A 303 -0.77 -10.26 41.58
C ASN A 303 -1.18 -11.74 41.41
N SER A 304 -0.43 -12.52 40.62
CA SER A 304 -0.71 -13.95 40.39
C SER A 304 -0.51 -14.81 41.66
N PRO A 305 -1.44 -15.75 41.98
CA PRO A 305 -1.29 -16.67 43.11
C PRO A 305 -0.08 -17.61 42.95
N TRP A 306 0.76 -17.72 43.98
CA TRP A 306 1.93 -18.60 43.99
C TRP A 306 1.91 -19.55 45.18
N ASP A 307 2.48 -20.75 45.03
CA ASP A 307 2.56 -21.75 46.10
C ASP A 307 3.75 -21.47 47.03
N PRO A 308 3.52 -21.16 48.33
CA PRO A 308 4.59 -20.86 49.27
C PRO A 308 5.37 -22.07 49.82
N GLU A 309 4.94 -23.31 49.57
CA GLU A 309 5.53 -24.50 50.21
C GLU A 309 6.84 -25.00 49.55
N GLU A 310 7.15 -24.57 48.33
CA GLU A 310 8.39 -24.89 47.59
C GLU A 310 9.43 -23.76 47.77
N LYS A 311 10.59 -24.08 48.37
CA LYS A 311 11.53 -23.08 48.90
C LYS A 311 12.30 -22.23 47.87
N GLU A 312 12.26 -20.93 48.12
CA GLU A 312 13.32 -19.90 48.14
C GLU A 312 14.14 -19.57 46.87
N TYR A 313 14.04 -20.29 45.74
CA TYR A 313 14.84 -19.92 44.54
C TYR A 313 14.07 -19.82 43.22
N VAL A 314 12.83 -20.29 43.11
CA VAL A 314 11.96 -20.11 41.93
C VAL A 314 10.52 -19.94 42.41
N LYS A 315 9.84 -18.85 42.04
CA LYS A 315 8.39 -18.71 42.26
C LYS A 315 7.68 -19.68 41.33
N GLU A 316 7.00 -20.68 41.87
CA GLU A 316 6.12 -21.55 41.11
C GLU A 316 4.69 -21.01 41.21
N TYR A 317 4.20 -20.41 40.12
CA TYR A 317 2.87 -19.80 40.06
C TYR A 317 1.82 -20.89 39.85
N VAL A 318 0.74 -20.85 40.65
CA VAL A 318 -0.39 -21.80 40.52
C VAL A 318 -1.16 -21.51 39.23
N TYR A 319 -1.28 -20.24 38.90
CA TYR A 319 -1.87 -19.71 37.67
C TYR A 319 -1.31 -18.30 37.43
N ILE A 320 -0.90 -18.01 36.19
CA ILE A 320 -0.48 -16.66 35.79
C ILE A 320 -1.69 -15.96 35.17
N GLU A 321 -2.07 -14.83 35.76
CA GLU A 321 -3.13 -13.98 35.25
C GLU A 321 -2.62 -13.11 34.11
N THR A 322 -3.15 -13.32 32.91
CA THR A 322 -2.91 -12.41 31.78
C THR A 322 -3.95 -11.30 31.79
N ILE A 323 -3.48 -10.04 31.77
CA ILE A 323 -4.32 -8.84 31.73
C ILE A 323 -4.31 -8.29 30.31
N LYS A 324 -5.50 -7.90 29.83
CA LYS A 324 -5.69 -7.20 28.56
C LYS A 324 -5.70 -5.69 28.82
N ILE A 325 -4.92 -4.94 28.04
CA ILE A 325 -4.89 -3.48 28.04
C ILE A 325 -5.20 -2.98 26.65
N ARG A 326 -6.11 -2.01 26.53
CA ARG A 326 -6.30 -1.26 25.29
C ARG A 326 -5.44 0.00 25.33
N GLU A 327 -4.50 0.13 24.39
CA GLU A 327 -3.76 1.35 24.16
C GLU A 327 -4.33 2.11 22.96
N GLU A 328 -4.47 3.43 23.10
CA GLU A 328 -4.78 4.32 21.99
C GLU A 328 -3.56 5.17 21.66
N HIS A 329 -3.28 5.34 20.37
CA HIS A 329 -2.12 6.04 19.86
C HIS A 329 -2.49 7.02 18.76
N THR A 330 -1.72 8.10 18.69
CA THR A 330 -1.72 9.04 17.57
C THR A 330 -0.29 9.19 17.00
N PRO A 331 0.27 8.14 16.36
CA PRO A 331 1.65 8.16 15.89
C PRO A 331 1.86 9.13 14.73
N HIS A 332 3.08 9.66 14.65
CA HIS A 332 3.58 10.34 13.45
C HIS A 332 4.67 9.47 12.83
N PHE A 333 4.48 9.06 11.58
CA PHE A 333 5.40 8.13 10.91
C PHE A 333 5.69 8.55 9.48
N GLY A 334 6.91 8.23 9.02
CA GLY A 334 7.33 8.47 7.64
C GLY A 334 6.84 7.35 6.74
N CYS A 335 6.22 7.69 5.61
CA CYS A 335 5.81 6.75 4.58
C CYS A 335 6.34 7.24 3.23
N ARG A 336 6.95 6.35 2.45
CA ARG A 336 7.42 6.71 1.10
C ARG A 336 6.51 6.09 0.06
N ILE A 337 6.19 6.87 -0.96
CA ILE A 337 5.32 6.45 -2.04
C ILE A 337 5.98 6.73 -3.39
N LYS A 338 5.71 5.85 -4.35
CA LYS A 338 5.97 6.10 -5.77
C LYS A 338 4.66 6.50 -6.43
N ILE A 339 4.65 7.60 -7.15
CA ILE A 339 3.47 8.14 -7.83
C ILE A 339 3.75 8.18 -9.32
N ASN A 340 2.81 7.69 -10.12
CA ASN A 340 2.81 7.93 -11.55
C ASN A 340 1.91 9.13 -11.86
N ARG A 341 2.49 10.23 -12.36
CA ARG A 341 1.78 11.49 -12.61
C ARG A 341 0.79 11.40 -13.77
N LYS A 342 1.02 10.49 -14.72
CA LYS A 342 0.16 10.29 -15.90
C LYS A 342 -1.08 9.46 -15.57
N THR A 343 -0.91 8.32 -14.91
CA THR A 343 -2.01 7.42 -14.50
C THR A 343 -2.63 7.84 -13.17
N LYS A 344 -2.05 8.83 -12.47
CA LYS A 344 -2.46 9.27 -11.13
C LYS A 344 -2.60 8.10 -10.15
N SER A 345 -1.69 7.14 -10.21
CA SER A 345 -1.66 5.98 -9.31
C SER A 345 -0.49 6.09 -8.34
N SER A 346 -0.64 5.52 -7.14
CA SER A 346 0.41 5.45 -6.14
C SER A 346 0.73 4.01 -5.75
N ASN A 347 1.97 3.77 -5.33
CA ASN A 347 2.40 2.55 -4.67
C ASN A 347 3.12 2.91 -3.39
N VAL A 348 2.82 2.21 -2.30
CA VAL A 348 3.37 2.45 -0.97
C VAL A 348 4.61 1.57 -0.78
N PHE A 349 5.73 2.18 -0.40
CA PHE A 349 6.93 1.42 -0.03
C PHE A 349 6.81 0.88 1.39
N PRO A 350 7.49 -0.24 1.71
CA PRO A 350 7.44 -0.81 3.04
C PRO A 350 7.85 0.18 4.14
N PHE A 351 7.09 0.20 5.23
CA PHE A 351 7.39 0.94 6.44
C PHE A 351 6.94 0.18 7.68
N THR A 352 7.39 0.61 8.86
CA THR A 352 6.98 0.06 10.16
C THR A 352 6.59 1.21 11.08
N ILE A 353 5.49 1.05 11.81
CA ILE A 353 5.03 2.00 12.83
C ILE A 353 5.45 1.46 14.20
N ILE A 354 6.08 2.30 15.01
CA ILE A 354 6.43 1.97 16.39
C ILE A 354 5.47 2.74 17.29
N LEU A 355 4.69 2.02 18.09
CA LEU A 355 3.75 2.55 19.06
C LEU A 355 4.37 2.50 20.44
N GLY A 356 5.06 3.57 20.82
CA GLY A 356 5.62 3.75 22.16
C GLY A 356 4.89 4.82 22.96
N GLY A 357 5.43 5.14 24.14
CA GLY A 357 4.90 6.18 25.02
C GLY A 357 4.89 7.60 24.43
N ASP A 358 5.62 7.85 23.34
CA ASP A 358 5.60 9.11 22.59
C ASP A 358 4.36 9.28 21.70
N SER A 359 3.72 8.18 21.33
CA SER A 359 2.52 8.15 20.51
C SER A 359 1.25 7.84 21.30
N ARG A 360 1.39 7.25 22.48
CA ARG A 360 0.28 6.81 23.33
C ARG A 360 -0.50 7.99 23.88
N THR A 361 -1.80 8.00 23.62
CA THR A 361 -2.73 9.03 24.11
C THR A 361 -3.54 8.54 25.31
N ASN A 362 -3.99 7.28 25.30
CA ASN A 362 -4.74 6.69 26.41
C ASN A 362 -4.33 5.22 26.65
N LEU A 363 -4.64 4.73 27.84
CA LEU A 363 -4.43 3.35 28.28
C LEU A 363 -5.59 2.92 29.18
N TYR A 364 -6.22 1.79 28.85
CA TYR A 364 -7.34 1.22 29.61
C TYR A 364 -7.03 -0.22 29.99
N VAL A 365 -7.21 -0.59 31.25
CA VAL A 365 -7.25 -2.01 31.63
C VAL A 365 -8.60 -2.55 31.19
N VAL A 366 -8.59 -3.57 30.36
CA VAL A 366 -9.78 -4.33 30.00
C VAL A 366 -9.84 -5.48 31.01
N ASP A 367 -10.57 -5.25 32.10
CA ASP A 367 -10.65 -6.22 33.20
C ASP A 367 -11.09 -7.61 32.69
N LYS A 368 -10.53 -8.65 33.33
CA LYS A 368 -10.75 -10.07 33.06
C LYS A 368 -12.21 -10.37 32.74
N ILE A 369 -12.41 -10.93 31.54
CA ILE A 369 -13.68 -11.47 31.05
C ILE A 369 -14.69 -10.34 30.94
N SER A 370 -14.92 -9.84 29.72
CA SER A 370 -16.27 -9.39 29.39
C SER A 370 -17.17 -10.54 29.85
N ASP A 371 -17.82 -10.39 31.00
CA ASP A 371 -19.00 -11.18 31.27
C ASP A 371 -19.78 -11.11 29.96
N GLU A 372 -20.23 -12.23 29.41
CA GLU A 372 -21.14 -12.21 28.26
C GLU A 372 -22.24 -11.14 28.49
N ASN A 373 -22.57 -10.87 29.76
CA ASN A 373 -23.38 -9.76 30.24
C ASN A 373 -22.94 -8.33 29.86
N GLU A 374 -21.67 -7.90 29.79
CA GLU A 374 -21.33 -6.47 29.53
C GLU A 374 -21.33 -6.12 28.04
N ASP A 375 -20.84 -7.02 27.18
CA ASP A 375 -21.03 -6.87 25.73
C ASP A 375 -22.50 -7.05 25.35
N GLU A 376 -23.24 -7.95 26.02
CA GLU A 376 -24.70 -8.02 25.89
C GLU A 376 -25.38 -6.76 26.44
N ILE A 377 -24.95 -6.20 27.58
CA ILE A 377 -25.53 -4.95 28.14
C ILE A 377 -25.24 -3.78 27.22
N ASN A 378 -24.02 -3.63 26.69
CA ASN A 378 -23.67 -2.58 25.76
C ASN A 378 -24.41 -2.75 24.42
N ALA A 379 -24.55 -3.97 23.92
CA ALA A 379 -25.38 -4.27 22.76
C ALA A 379 -26.86 -3.94 23.05
N MET A 380 -27.38 -4.33 24.20
CA MET A 380 -28.74 -4.04 24.64
C MET A 380 -28.97 -2.53 24.83
N ASP A 381 -28.00 -1.80 25.36
CA ASP A 381 -28.05 -0.35 25.56
C ASP A 381 -28.07 0.35 24.20
N ARG A 382 -27.18 -0.03 23.28
CA ARG A 382 -27.20 0.47 21.89
C ARG A 382 -28.51 0.16 21.19
N GLU A 383 -28.98 -1.08 21.27
CA GLU A 383 -30.27 -1.50 20.71
C GLU A 383 -31.43 -0.72 21.33
N SER A 384 -31.39 -0.44 22.65
CA SER A 384 -32.41 0.36 23.34
C SER A 384 -32.46 1.81 22.85
N LEU A 385 -31.33 2.34 22.39
CA LEU A 385 -31.19 3.65 21.76
C LEU A 385 -31.49 3.60 20.25
N GLY A 386 -31.74 2.42 19.69
CA GLY A 386 -32.04 2.19 18.27
C GLY A 386 -30.81 2.07 17.37
N PHE A 387 -29.63 1.84 17.95
CA PHE A 387 -28.39 1.63 17.22
C PHE A 387 -28.04 0.14 17.06
N GLN A 388 -27.23 -0.18 16.05
CA GLN A 388 -26.67 -1.51 15.86
C GLN A 388 -25.59 -1.81 16.92
N PRO A 389 -25.53 -3.04 17.46
CA PRO A 389 -24.37 -3.51 18.22
C PRO A 389 -23.06 -3.34 17.43
N LEU A 390 -21.97 -2.93 18.08
CA LEU A 390 -20.68 -2.69 17.39
C LEU A 390 -20.16 -3.95 16.67
N GLY A 391 -20.44 -5.13 17.21
CA GLY A 391 -20.07 -6.41 16.59
C GLY A 391 -20.96 -6.84 15.41
N SER A 392 -22.10 -6.17 15.16
CA SER A 392 -23.06 -6.58 14.12
C SER A 392 -22.93 -5.81 12.81
N TYR A 393 -22.10 -4.75 12.73
CA TYR A 393 -22.03 -3.89 11.53
C TYR A 393 -21.66 -4.63 10.25
N ALA A 394 -20.85 -5.69 10.34
CA ALA A 394 -20.54 -6.52 9.18
C ALA A 394 -21.82 -7.19 8.62
N SER A 395 -22.62 -7.84 9.47
CA SER A 395 -23.90 -8.44 9.08
C SER A 395 -24.93 -7.38 8.67
N TYR A 396 -24.97 -6.25 9.38
CA TYR A 396 -25.84 -5.13 9.04
C TYR A 396 -25.57 -4.59 7.64
N LEU A 397 -24.29 -4.47 7.24
CA LEU A 397 -23.91 -4.08 5.88
C LEU A 397 -24.29 -5.12 4.84
N GLU A 398 -24.13 -6.41 5.12
CA GLU A 398 -24.53 -7.49 4.20
C GLU A 398 -26.04 -7.50 3.97
N ASP A 399 -26.82 -7.46 5.06
CA ASP A 399 -28.27 -7.41 5.00
C ASP A 399 -28.75 -6.16 4.26
N ASN A 400 -28.19 -4.98 4.59
CA ASN A 400 -28.55 -3.73 3.94
C ASN A 400 -28.15 -3.70 2.45
N LEU A 401 -26.99 -4.22 2.09
CA LEU A 401 -26.56 -4.31 0.69
C LEU A 401 -27.56 -5.14 -0.10
N SER A 402 -27.99 -6.28 0.43
CA SER A 402 -28.91 -7.19 -0.25
C SER A 402 -30.26 -6.53 -0.59
N ASP A 403 -30.76 -5.66 0.29
CA ASP A 403 -32.04 -4.95 0.16
C ASP A 403 -31.90 -3.53 -0.44
N SER A 404 -30.68 -3.09 -0.75
CA SER A 404 -30.40 -1.72 -1.19
C SER A 404 -30.91 -1.44 -2.62
N GLU A 405 -31.32 -0.17 -2.86
CA GLU A 405 -31.60 0.32 -4.22
C GLU A 405 -30.38 0.14 -5.13
N PHE A 406 -29.18 0.40 -4.60
CA PHE A 406 -27.90 0.16 -5.28
C PHE A 406 -27.78 -1.27 -5.82
N SER A 407 -28.01 -2.27 -4.97
CA SER A 407 -27.95 -3.68 -5.37
C SER A 407 -29.00 -4.00 -6.42
N ALA A 408 -30.25 -3.57 -6.22
CA ALA A 408 -31.32 -3.77 -7.18
C ALA A 408 -31.00 -3.15 -8.56
N GLU A 409 -30.41 -1.95 -8.57
CA GLU A 409 -30.03 -1.24 -9.79
C GLU A 409 -28.88 -1.90 -10.55
N VAL A 410 -27.84 -2.37 -9.86
CA VAL A 410 -26.70 -3.06 -10.47
C VAL A 410 -27.12 -4.46 -10.95
N VAL A 411 -27.83 -5.23 -10.12
CA VAL A 411 -28.33 -6.57 -10.49
C VAL A 411 -29.32 -6.46 -11.66
N GLY A 412 -30.16 -5.44 -11.70
CA GLY A 412 -31.04 -5.19 -12.84
C GLY A 412 -30.27 -4.97 -14.15
N ARG A 413 -29.06 -4.40 -14.09
CA ARG A 413 -28.16 -4.23 -15.25
C ARG A 413 -27.43 -5.52 -15.61
N PHE A 414 -27.08 -6.34 -14.62
CA PHE A 414 -26.59 -7.69 -14.86
C PHE A 414 -27.63 -8.54 -15.57
N GLU A 415 -28.92 -8.45 -15.18
CA GLU A 415 -29.97 -9.20 -15.86
C GLU A 415 -30.21 -8.70 -17.29
N LYS A 416 -30.11 -7.38 -17.55
CA LYS A 416 -30.13 -6.87 -18.93
C LYS A 416 -29.03 -7.51 -19.79
N MET A 417 -27.82 -7.66 -19.25
CA MET A 417 -26.74 -8.34 -19.97
C MET A 417 -27.02 -9.85 -20.16
N ASN A 418 -27.55 -10.51 -19.13
CA ASN A 418 -27.97 -11.92 -19.22
C ASN A 418 -29.03 -12.12 -20.32
N ASP A 419 -29.98 -11.20 -20.45
CA ASP A 419 -30.97 -11.22 -21.53
C ASP A 419 -30.32 -11.09 -22.91
N LEU A 420 -29.24 -10.32 -23.03
CA LEU A 420 -28.47 -10.26 -24.29
C LEU A 420 -27.82 -11.61 -24.59
N TYR A 421 -27.16 -12.26 -23.62
CA TYR A 421 -26.53 -13.57 -23.83
C TYR A 421 -27.55 -14.62 -24.30
N ARG A 422 -28.75 -14.64 -23.69
CA ARG A 422 -29.80 -15.61 -24.06
C ARG A 422 -30.27 -15.46 -25.51
N LYS A 423 -30.27 -14.25 -26.08
CA LYS A 423 -30.62 -14.04 -27.50
C LYS A 423 -29.65 -14.75 -28.45
N TYR A 424 -28.42 -15.03 -28.02
CA TYR A 424 -27.45 -15.72 -28.85
C TYR A 424 -27.69 -17.24 -28.93
N GLU A 425 -28.51 -17.83 -28.04
CA GLU A 425 -29.00 -19.22 -28.20
C GLU A 425 -29.86 -19.36 -29.46
N ASP A 426 -30.75 -18.40 -29.70
CA ASP A 426 -31.58 -18.35 -30.91
C ASP A 426 -30.72 -18.08 -32.14
N CYS A 427 -29.77 -17.15 -32.05
CA CYS A 427 -28.88 -16.82 -33.17
C CYS A 427 -28.00 -18.00 -33.58
N SER A 428 -27.39 -18.71 -32.63
CA SER A 428 -26.54 -19.87 -32.93
C SER A 428 -27.34 -21.00 -33.57
N THR A 429 -28.57 -21.24 -33.09
CA THR A 429 -29.50 -22.22 -33.69
C THR A 429 -29.84 -21.86 -35.14
N ILE A 430 -30.05 -20.58 -35.45
CA ILE A 430 -30.33 -20.13 -36.82
C ILE A 430 -29.12 -20.31 -37.73
N TYR A 431 -27.91 -20.00 -37.26
CA TYR A 431 -26.71 -20.19 -38.05
C TYR A 431 -26.40 -21.69 -38.28
N ASP A 432 -26.67 -22.56 -37.32
CA ASP A 432 -26.58 -24.02 -37.49
C ASP A 432 -27.55 -24.54 -38.55
N LEU A 433 -28.81 -24.06 -38.49
CA LEU A 433 -29.81 -24.35 -39.52
C LEU A 433 -29.31 -23.90 -40.89
N PHE A 434 -28.81 -22.67 -40.98
CA PHE A 434 -28.29 -22.14 -42.24
C PHE A 434 -27.14 -23.00 -42.78
N LEU A 435 -26.17 -23.37 -41.93
CA LEU A 435 -25.06 -24.26 -42.28
C LEU A 435 -25.55 -25.60 -42.86
N SER A 436 -26.62 -26.16 -42.31
CA SER A 436 -27.21 -27.42 -42.77
C SER A 436 -27.83 -27.31 -44.18
N ASP A 437 -28.26 -26.11 -44.56
CA ASP A 437 -28.97 -25.81 -45.80
C ASP A 437 -28.08 -25.20 -46.92
N LEU A 438 -26.79 -24.94 -46.63
CA LEU A 438 -25.84 -24.28 -47.56
C LEU A 438 -25.45 -25.08 -48.82
N ASP A 439 -26.01 -26.28 -49.01
CA ASP A 439 -25.91 -27.01 -50.27
C ASP A 439 -27.02 -26.61 -51.28
N SER A 440 -28.07 -25.89 -50.85
CA SER A 440 -29.09 -25.32 -51.73
C SER A 440 -28.70 -23.94 -52.23
N LYS A 441 -28.61 -23.80 -53.56
CA LYS A 441 -28.35 -22.51 -54.22
C LYS A 441 -29.48 -21.51 -54.03
N GLU A 442 -30.72 -22.00 -53.97
CA GLU A 442 -31.92 -21.19 -53.74
C GLU A 442 -31.89 -20.54 -52.35
N ILE A 443 -31.44 -21.28 -51.33
CA ILE A 443 -31.31 -20.77 -49.97
C ILE A 443 -30.18 -19.74 -49.87
N ILE A 444 -29.00 -20.02 -50.46
CA ILE A 444 -27.89 -19.05 -50.50
C ILE A 444 -28.34 -17.73 -51.13
N LYS A 445 -29.02 -17.80 -52.28
CA LYS A 445 -29.54 -16.62 -52.98
C LYS A 445 -30.52 -15.84 -52.10
N ALA A 446 -31.50 -16.52 -51.53
CA ALA A 446 -32.52 -15.88 -50.68
C ALA A 446 -31.89 -15.21 -49.45
N VAL A 447 -30.96 -15.87 -48.77
CA VAL A 447 -30.28 -15.30 -47.60
C VAL A 447 -29.44 -14.10 -48.01
N TYR A 448 -28.59 -14.22 -49.04
CA TYR A 448 -27.72 -13.14 -49.49
C TYR A 448 -28.50 -11.87 -49.86
N GLU A 449 -29.59 -12.00 -50.63
CA GLU A 449 -30.45 -10.85 -50.98
C GLU A 449 -31.06 -10.14 -49.78
N ASN A 450 -31.29 -10.85 -48.66
CA ASN A 450 -31.90 -10.28 -47.46
C ASN A 450 -30.89 -9.65 -46.50
N ILE A 451 -29.63 -10.12 -46.48
CA ILE A 451 -28.65 -9.67 -45.47
C ILE A 451 -27.43 -8.93 -46.03
N PHE A 452 -27.22 -8.89 -47.34
CA PHE A 452 -26.03 -8.27 -47.94
C PHE A 452 -25.81 -6.81 -47.51
N ASP A 453 -26.89 -6.02 -47.41
CA ASP A 453 -26.79 -4.59 -47.05
C ASP A 453 -26.62 -4.33 -45.54
N ILE A 454 -26.85 -5.34 -44.69
CA ILE A 454 -26.90 -5.19 -43.22
C ILE A 454 -25.86 -6.04 -42.48
N SER A 455 -25.15 -6.92 -43.18
CA SER A 455 -24.15 -7.85 -42.63
C SER A 455 -22.80 -7.72 -43.34
N ASP A 456 -21.82 -8.47 -42.85
CA ASP A 456 -20.48 -8.61 -43.44
C ASP A 456 -20.36 -9.87 -44.31
N ILE A 457 -21.49 -10.40 -44.81
CA ILE A 457 -21.49 -11.59 -45.68
C ILE A 457 -20.58 -11.39 -46.91
N PRO A 458 -19.77 -12.40 -47.29
CA PRO A 458 -18.87 -12.30 -48.45
C PRO A 458 -19.62 -11.94 -49.74
N HIS A 459 -19.06 -11.02 -50.52
CA HIS A 459 -19.65 -10.55 -51.76
C HIS A 459 -19.72 -11.66 -52.83
N ILE A 460 -20.81 -11.65 -53.60
CA ILE A 460 -21.08 -12.54 -54.73
C ILE A 460 -21.16 -11.71 -56.01
N ASP A 461 -20.39 -12.08 -57.04
CA ASP A 461 -20.27 -11.32 -58.30
C ASP A 461 -21.49 -11.52 -59.23
N ASP A 462 -21.97 -12.76 -59.36
CA ASP A 462 -23.16 -13.13 -60.13
C ASP A 462 -24.04 -14.12 -59.35
N ILE A 463 -25.09 -13.59 -58.72
CA ILE A 463 -25.98 -14.35 -57.85
C ILE A 463 -26.75 -15.47 -58.58
N GLU A 464 -26.89 -15.38 -59.90
CA GLU A 464 -27.54 -16.43 -60.70
C GLU A 464 -26.57 -17.58 -61.02
N ASN A 465 -25.26 -17.36 -60.95
CA ASN A 465 -24.21 -18.32 -61.32
C ASN A 465 -23.14 -18.48 -60.23
N LEU A 466 -23.55 -18.91 -59.03
CA LEU A 466 -22.66 -19.18 -57.89
C LEU A 466 -21.50 -20.12 -58.24
N THR A 467 -20.26 -19.65 -58.01
CA THR A 467 -19.03 -20.43 -58.11
C THR A 467 -18.77 -21.26 -56.84
N SER A 468 -17.99 -22.34 -56.96
CA SER A 468 -17.61 -23.17 -55.80
C SER A 468 -16.83 -22.38 -54.73
N SER A 469 -16.05 -21.37 -55.13
CA SER A 469 -15.30 -20.52 -54.19
C SER A 469 -16.20 -19.56 -53.42
N GLU A 470 -17.26 -19.03 -54.03
CA GLU A 470 -18.23 -18.16 -53.34
C GLU A 470 -19.05 -18.95 -52.32
N ILE A 471 -19.51 -20.16 -52.68
CA ILE A 471 -20.21 -21.06 -51.76
C ILE A 471 -19.33 -21.40 -50.56
N GLU A 472 -18.05 -21.73 -50.79
CA GLU A 472 -17.11 -22.03 -49.71
C GLU A 472 -16.86 -20.81 -48.81
N SER A 473 -16.80 -19.61 -49.39
CA SER A 473 -16.62 -18.37 -48.62
C SER A 473 -17.81 -18.09 -47.70
N ILE A 474 -19.04 -18.30 -48.19
CA ILE A 474 -20.26 -18.15 -47.38
C ILE A 474 -20.33 -19.23 -46.31
N LYS A 475 -19.97 -20.48 -46.62
CA LYS A 475 -19.86 -21.57 -45.63
C LYS A 475 -18.89 -21.21 -44.50
N ASN A 476 -17.70 -20.74 -44.84
CA ASN A 476 -16.72 -20.32 -43.85
C ASN A 476 -17.23 -19.14 -43.01
N TRP A 477 -17.86 -18.14 -43.64
CA TRP A 477 -18.47 -17.02 -42.92
C TRP A 477 -19.57 -17.48 -41.96
N ALA A 478 -20.52 -18.30 -42.42
CA ALA A 478 -21.60 -18.82 -41.59
C ALA A 478 -21.06 -19.66 -40.42
N ASN A 479 -19.99 -20.43 -40.65
CA ASN A 479 -19.33 -21.20 -39.59
C ASN A 479 -18.69 -20.27 -38.56
N ILE A 480 -18.02 -19.20 -38.98
CA ILE A 480 -17.45 -18.20 -38.06
C ILE A 480 -18.55 -17.53 -37.23
N GLN A 481 -19.68 -17.18 -37.85
CA GLN A 481 -20.81 -16.61 -37.11
C GLN A 481 -21.43 -17.62 -36.12
N TYR A 482 -21.60 -18.88 -36.54
CA TYR A 482 -22.07 -19.96 -35.67
C TYR A 482 -21.19 -20.12 -34.43
N GLU A 483 -19.87 -20.30 -34.61
CA GLU A 483 -18.93 -20.44 -33.50
C GLU A 483 -18.99 -19.23 -32.57
N ARG A 484 -18.94 -17.99 -33.12
CA ARG A 484 -19.03 -16.76 -32.32
C ARG A 484 -20.31 -16.70 -31.50
N THR A 485 -21.45 -16.94 -32.14
CA THR A 485 -22.75 -16.89 -31.45
C THR A 485 -22.92 -18.01 -30.43
N SER A 486 -22.37 -19.19 -30.68
CA SER A 486 -22.34 -20.29 -29.73
C SER A 486 -21.48 -19.97 -28.51
N GLU A 487 -20.28 -19.41 -28.72
CA GLU A 487 -19.38 -18.98 -27.64
C GLU A 487 -20.04 -17.95 -26.72
N ILE A 488 -20.80 -17.01 -27.29
CA ILE A 488 -21.54 -15.99 -26.53
C ILE A 488 -22.70 -16.63 -25.75
N ALA A 489 -23.43 -17.56 -26.37
CA ALA A 489 -24.53 -18.28 -25.72
C ALA A 489 -24.06 -19.13 -24.52
N GLU A 490 -22.81 -19.61 -24.55
CA GLU A 490 -22.20 -20.39 -23.45
C GLU A 490 -21.62 -19.52 -22.32
N ILE A 491 -21.67 -18.19 -22.42
CA ILE A 491 -21.19 -17.30 -21.36
C ILE A 491 -22.01 -17.55 -20.08
N SER A 492 -21.31 -17.78 -18.96
CA SER A 492 -21.95 -17.94 -17.66
C SER A 492 -22.72 -16.68 -17.27
N LEU A 493 -23.98 -16.87 -16.87
CA LEU A 493 -24.84 -15.77 -16.43
C LEU A 493 -24.24 -15.04 -15.22
N LEU A 494 -24.43 -13.72 -15.21
CA LEU A 494 -24.03 -12.84 -14.13
C LEU A 494 -24.87 -13.09 -12.87
N PRO A 495 -24.32 -12.86 -11.67
CA PRO A 495 -24.99 -13.15 -10.41
C PRO A 495 -26.23 -12.27 -10.20
N ASN A 496 -27.19 -12.79 -9.44
CA ASN A 496 -28.41 -12.10 -9.04
C ASN A 496 -28.33 -11.45 -7.64
N SER A 497 -27.14 -11.44 -7.04
CA SER A 497 -26.84 -10.78 -5.78
C SER A 497 -25.43 -10.20 -5.82
N LEU A 498 -25.18 -9.19 -4.99
CA LEU A 498 -23.86 -8.61 -4.81
C LEU A 498 -23.27 -9.07 -3.48
N ASP A 499 -21.98 -9.34 -3.48
CA ASP A 499 -21.23 -9.71 -2.28
C ASP A 499 -20.01 -8.81 -2.13
N PHE A 500 -19.66 -8.47 -0.90
CA PHE A 500 -18.43 -7.77 -0.58
C PHE A 500 -17.19 -8.60 -0.90
N GLY A 501 -16.12 -7.95 -1.32
CA GLY A 501 -14.83 -8.58 -1.64
C GLY A 501 -14.83 -9.45 -2.89
N LYS A 502 -15.92 -9.50 -3.66
CA LYS A 502 -15.99 -10.24 -4.94
C LYS A 502 -15.89 -9.30 -6.14
N THR A 503 -15.29 -9.80 -7.20
CA THR A 503 -15.25 -9.15 -8.51
C THR A 503 -16.10 -9.94 -9.49
N VAL A 504 -17.08 -9.28 -10.10
CA VAL A 504 -17.91 -9.80 -11.18
C VAL A 504 -17.27 -9.43 -12.51
N ILE A 505 -17.05 -10.44 -13.36
CA ILE A 505 -16.47 -10.27 -14.69
C ILE A 505 -17.60 -10.36 -15.72
N MET A 506 -17.77 -9.31 -16.52
CA MET A 506 -18.73 -9.20 -17.60
C MET A 506 -18.01 -9.30 -18.93
N LYS A 507 -18.45 -10.22 -19.80
CA LYS A 507 -17.90 -10.39 -21.14
C LYS A 507 -18.83 -9.78 -22.18
N GLY A 508 -18.38 -8.75 -22.87
CA GLY A 508 -19.11 -8.17 -24.00
C GLY A 508 -19.22 -9.13 -25.18
N VAL A 509 -20.26 -8.95 -25.98
CA VAL A 509 -20.53 -9.77 -27.18
C VAL A 509 -19.51 -9.53 -28.29
N ASN A 510 -18.78 -8.42 -28.22
CA ASN A 510 -17.62 -8.11 -29.06
C ASN A 510 -16.29 -8.67 -28.50
N GLY A 511 -16.31 -9.42 -27.40
CA GLY A 511 -15.12 -9.96 -26.74
C GLY A 511 -14.42 -9.00 -25.77
N SER A 512 -15.00 -7.82 -25.51
CA SER A 512 -14.52 -6.92 -24.44
C SER A 512 -14.77 -7.52 -23.05
N GLU A 513 -14.00 -7.09 -22.04
CA GLU A 513 -14.23 -7.47 -20.65
C GLU A 513 -14.42 -6.23 -19.77
N ALA A 514 -15.39 -6.31 -18.86
CA ALA A 514 -15.62 -5.32 -17.83
C ALA A 514 -15.65 -5.97 -16.44
N TYR A 515 -15.23 -5.22 -15.43
CA TYR A 515 -15.05 -5.69 -14.06
C TYR A 515 -15.83 -4.78 -13.13
N PHE A 516 -16.73 -5.35 -12.34
CA PHE A 516 -17.42 -4.70 -11.24
C PHE A 516 -16.96 -5.30 -9.92
N SER A 517 -16.60 -4.47 -8.94
CA SER A 517 -16.15 -4.96 -7.63
C SER A 517 -16.61 -4.06 -6.50
N ILE A 518 -16.86 -4.70 -5.35
CA ILE A 518 -17.06 -4.04 -4.06
C ILE A 518 -15.94 -4.52 -3.15
N ASP A 519 -15.28 -3.61 -2.45
CA ASP A 519 -14.22 -3.95 -1.48
C ASP A 519 -14.74 -4.86 -0.35
N SER A 520 -13.82 -5.49 0.39
CA SER A 520 -14.18 -6.42 1.47
C SER A 520 -14.84 -5.71 2.66
N ASN A 521 -15.86 -6.35 3.24
CA ASN A 521 -16.56 -5.91 4.44
C ASN A 521 -15.81 -6.29 5.72
N GLN A 522 -14.65 -5.66 5.96
CA GLN A 522 -13.85 -5.84 7.18
C GLN A 522 -13.91 -4.59 8.06
N VAL A 523 -15.13 -4.19 8.42
CA VAL A 523 -15.37 -3.06 9.32
C VAL A 523 -15.24 -3.52 10.77
N ASN A 524 -14.60 -2.70 11.61
CA ASN A 524 -14.57 -2.86 13.06
C ASN A 524 -14.70 -1.47 13.72
N PRO A 525 -15.87 -0.83 13.57
CA PRO A 525 -16.02 0.59 13.86
C PRO A 525 -16.27 0.86 15.35
N SER A 526 -15.94 2.07 15.79
CA SER A 526 -16.29 2.64 17.10
C SER A 526 -17.45 3.63 16.97
N GLU A 527 -18.04 4.03 18.10
CA GLU A 527 -19.17 4.97 18.12
C GLU A 527 -18.82 6.31 17.43
N GLY A 528 -19.61 6.72 16.44
CA GLY A 528 -19.39 7.95 15.68
C GLY A 528 -18.38 7.85 14.55
N ASP A 529 -17.82 6.67 14.27
CA ASP A 529 -16.94 6.47 13.12
C ASP A 529 -17.68 6.55 11.78
N GLU A 530 -16.95 6.94 10.74
CA GLU A 530 -17.36 6.84 9.34
C GLU A 530 -16.44 5.84 8.61
N GLU A 531 -17.01 4.75 8.11
CA GLU A 531 -16.31 3.73 7.34
C GLU A 531 -16.68 3.83 5.85
N ILE A 532 -15.71 3.70 4.96
CA ILE A 532 -15.91 3.82 3.50
C ILE A 532 -15.44 2.55 2.81
N ILE A 533 -16.35 1.91 2.06
CA ILE A 533 -16.10 0.72 1.25
C ILE A 533 -16.20 1.11 -0.22
N ASN A 534 -15.14 0.90 -1.02
CA ASN A 534 -15.15 1.32 -2.41
C ASN A 534 -16.01 0.41 -3.29
N VAL A 535 -16.63 1.01 -4.28
CA VAL A 535 -17.31 0.35 -5.40
C VAL A 535 -16.63 0.78 -6.68
N GLN A 536 -16.31 -0.16 -7.56
CA GLN A 536 -15.55 0.14 -8.77
C GLN A 536 -16.14 -0.56 -9.99
N PHE A 537 -16.14 0.14 -11.13
CA PHE A 537 -16.40 -0.44 -12.45
C PHE A 537 -15.33 -0.02 -13.45
N SER A 538 -14.90 -0.96 -14.31
CA SER A 538 -13.89 -0.71 -15.33
C SER A 538 -14.08 -1.59 -16.56
N THR A 539 -13.75 -1.10 -17.74
CA THR A 539 -13.94 -1.79 -19.04
C THR A 539 -12.61 -2.17 -19.71
N GLY A 540 -11.52 -2.23 -18.94
CA GLY A 540 -10.15 -2.48 -19.44
C GLY A 540 -9.53 -1.32 -20.24
N TYR A 541 -10.34 -0.37 -20.73
CA TYR A 541 -9.91 0.84 -21.43
C TYR A 541 -10.28 2.09 -20.62
N GLY A 542 -9.29 2.88 -20.24
CA GLY A 542 -9.50 4.11 -19.46
C GLY A 542 -9.38 3.92 -17.93
N MET A 543 -9.65 4.98 -17.18
CA MET A 543 -9.62 4.95 -15.71
C MET A 543 -10.93 4.35 -15.17
N PRO A 544 -10.87 3.50 -14.13
CA PRO A 544 -12.05 2.97 -13.48
C PRO A 544 -12.94 4.10 -12.94
N LYS A 545 -14.26 3.88 -12.97
CA LYS A 545 -15.23 4.73 -12.28
C LYS A 545 -15.44 4.20 -10.88
N ASN A 546 -15.44 5.12 -9.93
CA ASN A 546 -15.48 4.81 -8.51
C ASN A 546 -16.75 5.38 -7.89
N GLY A 547 -17.35 4.56 -7.05
CA GLY A 547 -18.36 4.90 -6.06
C GLY A 547 -17.89 4.42 -4.70
N TYR A 548 -18.74 4.60 -3.70
CA TYR A 548 -18.49 4.07 -2.36
C TYR A 548 -19.79 3.82 -1.60
N ILE A 549 -19.70 2.94 -0.63
CA ILE A 549 -20.69 2.71 0.43
C ILE A 549 -20.09 3.34 1.68
N LYS A 550 -20.79 4.28 2.28
CA LYS A 550 -20.38 4.96 3.51
C LYS A 550 -21.27 4.48 4.65
N LEU A 551 -20.66 3.92 5.69
CA LEU A 551 -21.30 3.58 6.95
C LEU A 551 -21.00 4.67 7.97
N THR A 552 -22.05 5.25 8.55
CA THR A 552 -21.97 6.15 9.71
C THR A 552 -22.43 5.37 10.93
N VAL A 553 -21.58 5.28 11.96
CA VAL A 553 -21.89 4.54 13.19
C VAL A 553 -22.56 5.45 14.22
N GLY A 554 -23.75 5.06 14.64
CA GLY A 554 -24.58 5.80 15.58
C GLY A 554 -23.92 5.96 16.95
N TYR A 555 -24.11 7.15 17.54
CA TYR A 555 -23.72 7.44 18.91
C TYR A 555 -24.68 8.45 19.54
N LEU A 556 -24.76 8.45 20.86
CA LEU A 556 -25.51 9.43 21.63
C LEU A 556 -24.77 9.77 22.92
N LYS A 557 -24.44 11.05 23.11
CA LYS A 557 -23.84 11.58 24.34
C LYS A 557 -24.90 12.21 25.22
N PHE A 558 -24.76 11.99 26.52
CA PHE A 558 -25.60 12.62 27.54
C PHE A 558 -24.87 13.79 28.19
N ASP A 559 -25.61 14.85 28.54
CA ASP A 559 -25.13 15.95 29.36
C ASP A 559 -25.12 15.59 30.86
N GLU A 560 -24.61 16.50 31.69
CA GLU A 560 -24.48 16.31 33.14
C GLU A 560 -25.84 16.15 33.86
N ASP A 561 -26.95 16.53 33.22
CA ASP A 561 -28.31 16.38 33.73
C ASP A 561 -28.99 15.08 33.21
N GLY A 562 -28.26 14.27 32.42
CA GLY A 562 -28.75 13.03 31.81
C GLY A 562 -29.63 13.25 30.57
N GLY A 563 -29.64 14.46 30.00
CA GLY A 563 -30.29 14.78 28.74
C GLY A 563 -29.40 14.46 27.53
N ALA A 564 -29.98 14.14 26.38
CA ALA A 564 -29.21 13.95 25.15
C ALA A 564 -28.59 15.28 24.68
N SER A 565 -27.28 15.31 24.46
CA SER A 565 -26.52 16.52 24.09
C SER A 565 -26.11 16.53 22.62
N GLU A 566 -25.53 15.43 22.12
CA GLU A 566 -25.04 15.28 20.76
C GLU A 566 -25.22 13.82 20.34
N GLY A 567 -25.63 13.57 19.10
CA GLY A 567 -25.74 12.20 18.59
C GLY A 567 -25.95 12.15 17.09
N ILE A 568 -25.67 10.98 16.52
CA ILE A 568 -25.88 10.63 15.13
C ILE A 568 -26.52 9.24 15.07
N SER A 569 -27.39 9.00 14.09
CA SER A 569 -27.96 7.67 13.86
C SER A 569 -27.06 6.81 12.98
N ASP A 570 -27.27 5.50 13.04
CA ASP A 570 -26.74 4.61 12.02
C ASP A 570 -27.29 5.00 10.64
N GLU A 571 -26.39 5.13 9.68
CA GLU A 571 -26.75 5.47 8.31
C GLU A 571 -25.81 4.77 7.33
N ILE A 572 -26.39 4.23 6.25
CA ILE A 572 -25.62 3.71 5.11
C ILE A 572 -25.98 4.56 3.90
N GLU A 573 -24.99 5.27 3.38
CA GLU A 573 -25.09 6.04 2.14
C GLU A 573 -24.41 5.30 1.00
N TYR A 574 -25.08 5.23 -0.15
CA TYR A 574 -24.55 4.65 -1.37
C TYR A 574 -24.30 5.75 -2.39
N VAL A 575 -23.06 5.90 -2.85
CA VAL A 575 -22.67 6.86 -3.89
C VAL A 575 -22.11 6.11 -5.08
N TYR A 576 -22.91 5.96 -6.14
CA TYR A 576 -22.60 5.04 -7.25
C TYR A 576 -23.05 5.53 -8.64
N ASP A 577 -23.52 6.77 -8.76
CA ASP A 577 -23.97 7.36 -10.05
C ASP A 577 -22.92 7.26 -11.17
N SER A 578 -21.65 7.47 -10.82
CA SER A 578 -20.56 7.42 -11.81
C SER A 578 -20.32 5.99 -12.32
N VAL A 579 -20.50 5.01 -11.42
CA VAL A 579 -20.38 3.58 -11.71
C VAL A 579 -21.53 3.13 -12.60
N LEU A 580 -22.77 3.51 -12.28
CA LEU A 580 -23.93 3.16 -13.11
C LEU A 580 -23.88 3.75 -14.50
N LYS A 581 -23.49 5.02 -14.65
CA LYS A 581 -23.39 5.64 -15.98
C LYS A 581 -22.42 4.90 -16.89
N GLU A 582 -21.32 4.41 -16.35
CA GLU A 582 -20.33 3.65 -17.12
C GLU A 582 -20.80 2.22 -17.40
N LEU A 583 -21.46 1.58 -16.44
CA LEU A 583 -22.09 0.28 -16.63
C LEU A 583 -23.20 0.34 -17.70
N ASP A 584 -24.04 1.38 -17.66
CA ASP A 584 -25.08 1.64 -18.65
C ASP A 584 -24.45 1.88 -20.04
N ALA A 585 -23.39 2.69 -20.13
CA ALA A 585 -22.69 2.91 -21.40
C ALA A 585 -22.12 1.61 -22.01
N PHE A 586 -21.56 0.74 -21.17
CA PHE A 586 -21.07 -0.57 -21.59
C PHE A 586 -22.21 -1.46 -22.10
N ILE A 587 -23.31 -1.54 -21.36
CA ILE A 587 -24.49 -2.33 -21.73
C ILE A 587 -25.16 -1.80 -23.00
N ASP A 588 -25.26 -0.49 -23.17
CA ASP A 588 -25.84 0.14 -24.36
C ASP A 588 -25.05 -0.23 -25.63
N GLU A 589 -23.72 -0.25 -25.54
CA GLU A 589 -22.86 -0.73 -26.63
C GLU A 589 -23.13 -2.20 -26.96
N GLN A 590 -23.20 -3.08 -25.94
CA GLN A 590 -23.48 -4.50 -26.16
C GLN A 590 -24.90 -4.74 -26.69
N THR A 591 -25.86 -3.93 -26.26
CA THR A 591 -27.26 -3.99 -26.71
C THR A 591 -27.34 -3.66 -28.19
N TYR A 592 -26.70 -2.57 -28.62
CA TYR A 592 -26.66 -2.16 -30.03
C TYR A 592 -26.08 -3.26 -30.93
N LEU A 593 -24.99 -3.90 -30.50
CA LEU A 593 -24.37 -5.00 -31.25
C LEU A 593 -25.30 -6.22 -31.32
N THR A 594 -25.93 -6.57 -30.19
CA THR A 594 -26.85 -7.72 -30.11
C THR A 594 -28.11 -7.52 -30.95
N GLU A 595 -28.67 -6.31 -30.99
CA GLU A 595 -29.80 -5.98 -31.84
C GLU A 595 -29.47 -6.15 -33.33
N LYS A 596 -28.28 -5.70 -33.75
CA LYS A 596 -27.80 -5.89 -35.12
C LYS A 596 -27.67 -7.38 -35.46
N ASP A 597 -27.03 -8.16 -34.59
CA ASP A 597 -26.84 -9.60 -34.81
C ASP A 597 -28.17 -10.37 -34.85
N THR A 598 -29.12 -10.00 -33.97
CA THR A 598 -30.45 -10.59 -33.93
C THR A 598 -31.25 -10.25 -35.19
N GLN A 599 -31.16 -9.00 -35.70
CA GLN A 599 -31.81 -8.62 -36.94
C GLN A 599 -31.29 -9.43 -38.14
N ILE A 600 -29.97 -9.68 -38.19
CA ILE A 600 -29.36 -10.49 -39.24
C ILE A 600 -29.85 -11.93 -39.14
N SER A 601 -29.81 -12.55 -37.94
CA SER A 601 -30.24 -13.94 -37.77
C SER A 601 -31.74 -14.12 -38.08
N GLU A 602 -32.61 -13.22 -37.63
CA GLU A 602 -34.03 -13.26 -38.00
C GLU A 602 -34.25 -13.16 -39.52
N SER A 603 -33.46 -12.33 -40.22
CA SER A 603 -33.52 -12.20 -41.68
C SER A 603 -33.08 -13.49 -42.39
N ILE A 604 -32.05 -14.17 -41.88
CA ILE A 604 -31.60 -15.49 -42.36
C ILE A 604 -32.73 -16.52 -42.18
N ASN A 605 -33.29 -16.61 -40.97
CA ASN A 605 -34.33 -17.59 -40.65
C ASN A 605 -35.60 -17.39 -41.52
N ASN A 606 -36.00 -16.14 -41.73
CA ASN A 606 -37.14 -15.81 -42.60
C ASN A 606 -36.89 -16.20 -44.06
N ALA A 607 -35.67 -15.96 -44.57
CA ALA A 607 -35.29 -16.34 -45.93
C ALA A 607 -35.33 -17.88 -46.11
N ILE A 608 -34.71 -18.63 -45.19
CA ILE A 608 -34.74 -20.11 -45.19
C ILE A 608 -36.17 -20.63 -45.14
N SER A 609 -36.97 -20.13 -44.19
CA SER A 609 -38.36 -20.54 -44.01
C SER A 609 -39.24 -20.27 -45.24
N ASN A 610 -38.98 -19.20 -45.99
CA ASN A 610 -39.74 -18.88 -47.20
C ASN A 610 -39.39 -19.83 -48.35
N VAL A 611 -38.11 -20.18 -48.51
CA VAL A 611 -37.68 -21.15 -49.53
C VAL A 611 -38.25 -22.54 -49.22
N HIS A 612 -38.18 -22.99 -47.96
CA HIS A 612 -38.76 -24.25 -47.53
C HIS A 612 -40.28 -24.35 -47.68
N LYS A 613 -41.01 -23.22 -47.73
CA LYS A 613 -42.45 -23.20 -48.02
C LYS A 613 -42.79 -23.28 -49.51
N GLN A 614 -41.84 -22.96 -50.39
CA GLN A 614 -42.04 -22.91 -51.84
C GLN A 614 -41.58 -24.19 -52.55
N ILE A 615 -40.72 -24.98 -51.90
CA ILE A 615 -40.32 -26.34 -52.27
C ILE A 615 -41.33 -27.33 -51.68
#